data_AF-A0A813DM23-F1
#
_entry.id   AF-A0A813DM23-F1
#
_cell.length_a   1.000
_cell.length_b   1.000
_cell.length_c   1.000
_cell.angle_alpha   90.00
_cell.angle_beta   90.00
_cell.angle_gamma   90.00
#
_symmetry.space_group_name_H-M   'P 1'
#
loop_
_entity.id
_entity.type
_entity.pdbx_description
1 polymer ?
#
loop_
_entity_poly.entity_id
_entity_poly.type
_entity_poly.pdbx_seq_one_letter_code
_entity_poly.pdbx_strand_id
1 'polypeptide(L)'
;MLPERLRTYLETKGLKGEDLPKIIATFGIAKYSTKGLLVLACIRYQPLTLLFRRTYRPFRDRVRDRLGSEFERRHLAVRYARQLLYLQARKARFFTWRDATRASLKQKRAALKTKNSFGIYERVAEWYRTQSEQKSAKIAQSRWFSSAARLLAIPPQRLAVGMAEAPQLLLLLLSLLLLLLLLLLLL
;
A
#
# COMPACT_ATOMS: atom_id res chain seq x y z
N MET A 1 -11.45 -46.95 -8.04
CA MET A 1 -10.30 -47.86 -7.88
C MET A 1 -9.01 -47.09 -8.08
N LEU A 2 -8.01 -47.27 -7.21
CA LEU A 2 -6.70 -46.60 -7.36
C LEU A 2 -5.89 -47.29 -8.49
N PRO A 3 -5.12 -46.55 -9.30
CA PRO A 3 -4.24 -47.16 -10.30
C PRO A 3 -3.22 -48.09 -9.64
N GLU A 4 -2.97 -49.28 -10.19
CA GLU A 4 -2.05 -50.27 -9.62
C GLU A 4 -0.66 -49.68 -9.36
N ARG A 5 -0.14 -48.84 -10.27
CA ARG A 5 1.14 -48.13 -10.11
C ARG A 5 1.23 -47.31 -8.82
N LEU A 6 0.14 -46.67 -8.42
CA LEU A 6 0.10 -45.85 -7.19
C LEU A 6 0.12 -46.75 -5.95
N ARG A 7 -0.51 -47.92 -6.04
CA ARG A 7 -0.58 -48.90 -4.96
C ARG A 7 0.79 -49.51 -4.68
N THR A 8 1.50 -49.95 -5.72
CA THR A 8 2.88 -50.45 -5.61
C THR A 8 3.81 -49.38 -5.04
N TYR A 9 3.68 -48.13 -5.50
CA TYR A 9 4.47 -47.03 -4.96
C TYR A 9 4.23 -46.80 -3.46
N LEU A 10 2.97 -46.81 -3.00
CA LEU A 10 2.65 -46.64 -1.58
C LEU A 10 3.15 -47.80 -0.74
N GLU A 11 3.04 -49.03 -1.25
CA GLU A 11 3.59 -50.23 -0.59
C GLU A 11 5.12 -50.12 -0.43
N THR A 12 5.85 -49.65 -1.46
CA THR A 12 7.30 -49.40 -1.33
C THR A 12 7.65 -48.30 -0.32
N LYS A 13 6.70 -47.44 0.04
CA LYS A 13 6.83 -46.40 1.07
C LYS A 13 6.26 -46.83 2.43
N GLY A 14 5.78 -48.07 2.56
CA GLY A 14 5.18 -48.59 3.78
C GLY A 14 3.81 -47.98 4.13
N LEU A 15 3.14 -47.36 3.15
CA LEU A 15 1.84 -46.72 3.32
C LEU A 15 0.72 -47.65 2.84
N LYS A 16 -0.32 -47.82 3.64
CA LYS A 16 -1.53 -48.54 3.22
C LYS A 16 -2.40 -47.62 2.36
N GLY A 17 -3.13 -48.18 1.40
CA GLY A 17 -4.05 -47.40 0.55
C GLY A 17 -5.11 -46.63 1.34
N GLU A 18 -5.47 -47.13 2.53
CA GLU A 18 -6.41 -46.48 3.47
C GLU A 18 -5.87 -45.20 4.13
N ASP A 19 -4.54 -45.03 4.17
CA ASP A 19 -3.92 -43.85 4.78
C ASP A 19 -3.84 -42.66 3.82
N LEU A 20 -3.92 -42.92 2.52
CA LEU A 20 -3.89 -41.89 1.48
C LEU A 20 -4.98 -40.82 1.66
N PRO A 21 -6.28 -41.15 1.84
CA PRO A 21 -7.31 -40.14 2.08
C PRO A 21 -7.05 -39.34 3.37
N LYS A 22 -6.46 -39.96 4.42
CA LYS A 22 -6.12 -39.27 5.68
C LYS A 22 -4.99 -38.26 5.46
N ILE A 23 -3.95 -38.62 4.69
CA ILE A 23 -2.83 -37.74 4.36
C ILE A 23 -3.32 -36.58 3.49
N ILE A 24 -4.15 -36.84 2.49
CA ILE A 24 -4.71 -35.79 1.63
C ILE A 24 -5.60 -34.84 2.44
N ALA A 25 -6.44 -35.38 3.32
CA ALA A 25 -7.32 -34.59 4.18
C ALA A 25 -6.50 -33.71 5.15
N THR A 26 -5.52 -34.28 5.85
CA THR A 26 -4.65 -33.55 6.78
C THR A 26 -3.82 -32.49 6.06
N PHE A 27 -3.24 -32.81 4.90
CA PHE A 27 -2.52 -31.84 4.08
C PHE A 27 -3.44 -30.70 3.59
N GLY A 28 -4.66 -31.04 3.15
CA GLY A 28 -5.66 -30.07 2.75
C GLY A 28 -6.03 -29.13 3.89
N ILE A 29 -6.36 -29.68 5.06
CA ILE A 29 -6.69 -28.93 6.28
C ILE A 29 -5.52 -28.00 6.65
N ALA A 30 -4.30 -28.52 6.74
CA ALA A 30 -3.12 -27.74 7.08
C ALA A 30 -2.88 -26.60 6.07
N LYS A 31 -3.02 -26.88 4.77
CA LYS A 31 -2.83 -25.90 3.70
C LYS A 31 -3.85 -24.76 3.78
N TYR A 32 -5.13 -25.08 3.96
CA TYR A 32 -6.18 -24.07 4.00
C TYR A 32 -6.28 -23.35 5.34
N SER A 33 -6.00 -24.02 6.46
CA SER A 33 -5.95 -23.39 7.78
C SER A 33 -4.82 -22.37 7.86
N THR A 34 -3.63 -22.70 7.35
CA THR A 34 -2.48 -21.78 7.31
C THR A 34 -2.84 -20.52 6.51
N LYS A 35 -3.49 -20.67 5.35
CA LYS A 35 -3.98 -19.54 4.55
C LYS A 35 -5.03 -18.72 5.30
N GLY A 36 -5.97 -19.38 5.97
CA GLY A 36 -7.01 -18.72 6.77
C GLY A 36 -6.42 -17.89 7.91
N LEU A 37 -5.47 -18.46 8.65
CA LEU A 37 -4.76 -17.76 9.73
C LEU A 37 -3.99 -16.55 9.20
N LEU A 38 -3.31 -16.68 8.06
CA LEU A 38 -2.64 -15.57 7.40
C LEU A 38 -3.61 -14.45 7.02
N VAL A 39 -4.76 -14.79 6.43
CA VAL A 39 -5.80 -13.81 6.11
C VAL A 39 -6.30 -13.11 7.37
N LEU A 40 -6.58 -13.85 8.44
CA LEU A 40 -7.01 -13.29 9.73
C LEU A 40 -5.94 -12.35 10.32
N ALA A 41 -4.68 -12.74 10.26
CA ALA A 41 -3.56 -11.88 10.68
C ALA A 41 -3.48 -10.59 9.83
N CYS A 42 -3.66 -10.70 8.51
CA CYS A 42 -3.70 -9.52 7.63
C CYS A 42 -4.87 -8.59 7.94
N ILE A 43 -6.04 -9.14 8.24
CA ILE A 43 -7.22 -8.36 8.66
C ILE A 43 -6.95 -7.65 9.99
N ARG A 44 -6.32 -8.33 10.95
CA ARG A 44 -6.09 -7.80 12.30
C ARG A 44 -4.98 -6.76 12.36
N TYR A 45 -3.87 -7.01 11.67
CA TYR A 45 -2.64 -6.23 11.80
C TYR A 45 -2.40 -5.28 10.62
N GLN A 46 -2.96 -5.53 9.43
CA GLN A 46 -2.78 -4.72 8.22
C GLN A 46 -1.32 -4.32 7.96
N PRO A 47 -0.39 -5.30 7.93
CA PRO A 47 1.03 -5.01 8.02
C PRO A 47 1.53 -4.19 6.82
N LEU A 48 0.97 -4.37 5.63
CA LEU A 48 1.38 -3.59 4.45
C LEU A 48 0.95 -2.13 4.63
N THR A 49 -0.31 -1.89 5.02
CA THR A 49 -0.79 -0.54 5.31
C THR A 49 0.05 0.12 6.41
N LEU A 50 0.46 -0.61 7.45
CA LEU A 50 1.34 -0.06 8.50
C LEU A 50 2.73 0.29 7.95
N LEU A 51 3.32 -0.58 7.14
CA LEU A 51 4.64 -0.37 6.53
C LEU A 51 4.64 0.87 5.61
N PHE A 52 3.58 1.03 4.82
CA PHE A 52 3.42 2.19 3.95
C PHE A 52 3.06 3.46 4.72
N ARG A 53 2.22 3.38 5.77
CA ARG A 53 1.88 4.54 6.60
C ARG A 53 3.09 5.13 7.33
N ARG A 54 3.97 4.28 7.88
CA ARG A 54 5.13 4.74 8.65
C ARG A 54 6.17 5.44 7.76
N THR A 55 6.27 4.99 6.51
CA THR A 55 7.28 5.48 5.57
C THR A 55 6.76 6.68 4.75
N TYR A 56 5.44 6.85 4.62
CA TYR A 56 4.85 7.80 3.70
C TYR A 56 3.79 8.72 4.36
N ARG A 57 4.21 9.94 4.73
CA ARG A 57 3.27 11.06 4.92
C ARG A 57 2.83 11.53 3.52
N PRO A 58 1.53 11.48 3.18
CA PRO A 58 1.09 11.80 1.83
C PRO A 58 1.49 13.23 1.47
N PHE A 59 1.93 13.42 0.23
CA PHE A 59 2.39 14.71 -0.28
C PHE A 59 1.33 15.80 -0.08
N ARG A 60 0.05 15.45 -0.21
CA ARG A 60 -1.10 16.34 0.05
C ARG A 60 -1.08 16.95 1.45
N ASP A 61 -0.77 16.16 2.48
CA ASP A 61 -0.71 16.66 3.86
C ASP A 61 0.50 17.56 4.06
N ARG A 62 1.65 17.23 3.44
CA ARG A 62 2.85 18.11 3.48
C ARG A 62 2.60 19.44 2.76
N VAL A 63 1.88 19.42 1.64
CA VAL A 63 1.53 20.63 0.89
C VAL A 63 0.50 21.47 1.66
N ARG A 64 -0.48 20.83 2.31
CA ARG A 64 -1.46 21.49 3.15
C ARG A 64 -0.81 22.18 4.36
N ASP A 65 0.10 21.49 5.04
CA ASP A 65 0.86 22.05 6.17
C ASP A 65 1.73 23.23 5.74
N ARG A 66 2.39 23.14 4.56
CA ARG A 66 3.18 24.25 4.01
C ARG A 66 2.30 25.46 3.66
N LEU A 67 1.18 25.24 2.98
CA LEU A 67 0.25 26.31 2.61
C LEU A 67 -0.35 27.03 3.83
N GLY A 68 -0.67 26.29 4.90
CA GLY A 68 -1.14 26.88 6.16
C GLY A 68 -0.09 27.79 6.81
N SER A 69 1.16 27.32 6.88
CA SER A 69 2.26 28.08 7.49
C SER A 69 2.67 29.34 6.71
N GLU A 70 2.50 29.34 5.37
CA GLU A 70 2.77 30.52 4.55
C GLU A 70 1.66 31.59 4.69
N PHE A 71 0.41 31.17 4.91
CA PHE A 71 -0.71 32.08 5.12
C PHE A 71 -0.58 32.85 6.44
N GLU A 72 -0.18 32.19 7.52
CA GLU A 72 0.04 32.83 8.83
C GLU A 72 1.19 33.84 8.80
N ARG A 73 2.29 33.52 8.10
CA ARG A 73 3.44 34.43 7.96
C ARG A 73 3.10 35.68 7.13
N ARG A 74 2.20 35.56 6.15
CA ARG A 74 1.80 36.69 5.30
C ARG A 74 0.91 37.69 6.04
N HIS A 75 0.10 37.26 7.01
CA HIS A 75 -0.78 38.17 7.74
C HIS A 75 -0.04 39.16 8.66
N LEU A 76 1.17 38.82 9.13
CA LEU A 76 1.99 39.69 10.00
C LEU A 76 2.79 40.76 9.24
N ALA A 77 3.08 40.53 7.95
CA ALA A 77 3.91 41.43 7.13
C ALA A 77 3.17 42.66 6.54
N VAL A 78 1.84 42.71 6.68
CA VAL A 78 0.97 43.67 5.96
C VAL A 78 1.05 45.11 6.50
N ARG A 79 1.54 45.34 7.73
CA ARG A 79 1.60 46.69 8.34
C ARG A 79 2.85 47.49 7.99
N TYR A 80 4.00 46.86 7.77
CA TYR A 80 5.26 47.53 7.41
C TYR A 80 5.39 47.80 5.90
N ALA A 81 4.59 47.13 5.06
CA ALA A 81 4.71 47.17 3.61
C ALA A 81 4.18 48.46 2.95
N ARG A 82 3.27 49.20 3.61
CA ARG A 82 2.59 50.37 2.99
C ARG A 82 3.52 51.53 2.65
N GLN A 83 4.59 51.76 3.42
CA GLN A 83 5.53 52.87 3.18
C GLN A 83 6.60 52.55 2.12
N LEU A 84 6.97 51.27 1.93
CA LEU A 84 7.94 50.85 0.91
C LEU A 84 7.34 50.73 -0.50
N LEU A 85 6.01 50.57 -0.61
CA LEU A 85 5.29 50.33 -1.87
C LEU A 85 5.35 51.51 -2.86
N TYR A 86 5.47 52.75 -2.38
CA TYR A 86 5.46 53.93 -3.25
C TYR A 86 6.77 54.10 -4.04
N LEU A 87 7.92 53.86 -3.40
CA LEU A 87 9.24 53.92 -4.04
C LEU A 87 9.55 52.66 -4.85
N GLN A 88 8.94 51.53 -4.50
CA GLN A 88 9.08 50.28 -5.25
C GLN A 88 8.23 50.25 -6.52
N ALA A 89 7.09 50.94 -6.61
CA ALA A 89 6.15 50.86 -7.75
C ALA A 89 6.79 51.07 -9.14
N ARG A 90 7.84 51.90 -9.24
CA ARG A 90 8.53 52.20 -10.51
C ARG A 90 9.57 51.15 -10.90
N LYS A 91 10.33 50.61 -9.93
CA LYS A 91 11.21 49.45 -10.14
C LYS A 91 10.40 48.16 -10.24
N ALA A 92 9.23 48.12 -9.61
CA ALA A 92 8.34 46.98 -9.53
C ALA A 92 7.93 46.52 -10.92
N ARG A 93 7.59 47.39 -11.89
CA ARG A 93 7.16 46.90 -13.21
C ARG A 93 8.21 46.04 -13.93
N PHE A 94 9.47 46.45 -13.88
CA PHE A 94 10.57 45.69 -14.51
C PHE A 94 10.90 44.42 -13.73
N PHE A 95 10.98 44.51 -12.39
CA PHE A 95 11.21 43.34 -11.56
C PHE A 95 10.01 42.38 -11.56
N THR A 96 8.76 42.84 -11.61
CA THR A 96 7.55 42.00 -11.68
C THR A 96 7.47 41.24 -12.98
N TRP A 97 7.87 41.84 -14.11
CA TRP A 97 7.96 41.10 -15.36
C TRP A 97 9.03 40.02 -15.26
N ARG A 98 10.26 40.37 -14.86
CA ARG A 98 11.39 39.42 -14.75
C ARG A 98 11.14 38.32 -13.71
N ASP A 99 10.51 38.67 -12.60
CA ASP A 99 10.15 37.76 -11.52
C ASP A 99 8.93 36.92 -11.89
N ALA A 100 7.98 37.42 -12.69
CA ALA A 100 6.92 36.60 -13.28
C ALA A 100 7.49 35.57 -14.27
N THR A 101 8.47 35.93 -15.10
CA THR A 101 9.13 34.98 -16.00
C THR A 101 9.94 33.95 -15.23
N ARG A 102 10.70 34.38 -14.21
CA ARG A 102 11.45 33.47 -13.32
C ARG A 102 10.55 32.61 -12.46
N ALA A 103 9.41 33.13 -12.00
CA ALA A 103 8.40 32.39 -11.25
C ALA A 103 7.74 31.35 -12.16
N SER A 104 7.35 31.71 -13.39
CA SER A 104 6.83 30.78 -14.40
C SER A 104 7.83 29.68 -14.72
N LEU A 105 9.11 30.00 -14.91
CA LEU A 105 10.16 29.00 -15.14
C LEU A 105 10.45 28.15 -13.90
N LYS A 106 10.47 28.74 -12.70
CA LYS A 106 10.59 27.98 -11.44
C LYS A 106 9.38 27.10 -11.20
N GLN A 107 8.18 27.53 -11.57
CA GLN A 107 6.94 26.78 -11.41
C GLN A 107 6.85 25.65 -12.43
N LYS A 108 7.29 25.87 -13.68
CA LYS A 108 7.46 24.81 -14.69
C LYS A 108 8.54 23.81 -14.29
N ARG A 109 9.69 24.28 -13.80
CA ARG A 109 10.76 23.40 -13.30
C ARG A 109 10.35 22.68 -12.04
N ALA A 110 9.66 23.32 -11.11
CA ALA A 110 9.13 22.69 -9.91
C ALA A 110 8.05 21.67 -10.26
N ALA A 111 7.15 21.97 -11.20
CA ALA A 111 6.15 21.03 -11.71
C ALA A 111 6.80 19.80 -12.37
N LEU A 112 7.86 20.01 -13.16
CA LEU A 112 8.66 18.92 -13.76
C LEU A 112 9.45 18.14 -12.70
N LYS A 113 10.02 18.82 -11.69
CA LYS A 113 10.74 18.18 -10.58
C LYS A 113 9.78 17.40 -9.67
N THR A 114 8.57 17.89 -9.41
CA THR A 114 7.53 17.15 -8.70
C THR A 114 7.02 15.97 -9.52
N LYS A 115 6.97 16.07 -10.85
CA LYS A 115 6.55 14.96 -11.72
C LYS A 115 7.61 13.84 -11.79
N ASN A 116 8.89 14.20 -11.68
CA ASN A 116 10.03 13.27 -11.73
C ASN A 116 10.65 12.90 -10.37
N SER A 117 10.29 13.54 -9.25
CA SER A 117 10.83 13.19 -7.93
C SER A 117 9.95 12.24 -7.13
N PHE A 118 8.86 11.71 -7.70
CA PHE A 118 8.21 10.57 -7.09
C PHE A 118 9.16 9.39 -7.28
N GLY A 119 9.88 9.04 -6.21
CA GLY A 119 10.65 7.79 -6.17
C GLY A 119 9.73 6.64 -6.56
N ILE A 120 10.27 5.61 -7.21
CA ILE A 120 9.49 4.44 -7.66
C ILE A 120 8.59 3.91 -6.54
N TYR A 121 9.07 3.93 -5.30
CA TYR A 121 8.31 3.60 -4.09
C TYR A 121 7.07 4.47 -3.85
N GLU A 122 7.14 5.78 -4.05
CA GLU A 122 6.00 6.68 -3.86
C GLU A 122 4.92 6.42 -4.91
N ARG A 123 5.32 6.17 -6.18
CA ARG A 123 4.39 5.81 -7.25
C ARG A 123 3.69 4.48 -6.97
N VAL A 124 4.45 3.48 -6.51
CA VAL A 124 3.90 2.17 -6.14
C VAL A 124 2.96 2.29 -4.94
N ALA A 125 3.32 3.08 -3.92
CA ALA A 125 2.47 3.30 -2.75
C ALA A 125 1.17 4.03 -3.11
N GLU A 126 1.21 5.02 -3.99
CA GLU A 126 0.02 5.77 -4.44
C GLU A 126 -0.88 4.92 -5.33
N TRP A 127 -0.29 4.15 -6.25
CA TRP A 127 -1.01 3.14 -7.05
C TRP A 127 -1.66 2.08 -6.14
N TYR A 128 -0.95 1.62 -5.13
CA TYR A 128 -1.47 0.65 -4.17
C TYR A 128 -2.68 1.20 -3.41
N ARG A 129 -2.58 2.45 -2.94
CA ARG A 129 -3.63 3.12 -2.18
C ARG A 129 -4.90 3.29 -3.01
N THR A 130 -4.76 3.77 -4.25
CA THR A 130 -5.89 3.93 -5.17
C THR A 130 -6.55 2.59 -5.52
N GLN A 131 -5.76 1.54 -5.76
CA GLN A 131 -6.28 0.19 -5.98
C GLN A 131 -6.99 -0.38 -4.74
N SER A 132 -6.44 -0.17 -3.56
CA SER A 132 -7.03 -0.60 -2.29
C SER A 132 -8.35 0.13 -2.01
N GLU A 133 -8.42 1.44 -2.24
CA GLU A 133 -9.65 2.24 -2.12
C GLU A 133 -10.73 1.78 -3.10
N GLN A 134 -10.38 1.56 -4.38
CA GLN A 134 -11.35 1.07 -5.38
C GLN A 134 -11.87 -0.34 -5.05
N LYS A 135 -10.99 -1.26 -4.65
CA LYS A 135 -11.38 -2.63 -4.28
C LYS A 135 -12.19 -2.64 -2.99
N SER A 136 -11.79 -1.87 -1.98
CA SER A 136 -12.52 -1.79 -0.71
C SER A 136 -13.91 -1.18 -0.89
N ALA A 137 -14.08 -0.19 -1.77
CA ALA A 137 -15.39 0.35 -2.13
C ALA A 137 -16.29 -0.71 -2.78
N LYS A 138 -15.78 -1.50 -3.73
CA LYS A 138 -16.53 -2.60 -4.36
C LYS A 138 -16.90 -3.70 -3.35
N ILE A 139 -15.97 -4.05 -2.46
CA ILE A 139 -16.19 -5.06 -1.43
C ILE A 139 -17.24 -4.58 -0.41
N ALA A 140 -17.20 -3.30 -0.02
CA ALA A 140 -18.18 -2.71 0.90
C ALA A 140 -19.62 -2.73 0.34
N GLN A 141 -19.79 -2.72 -0.98
CA GLN A 141 -21.11 -2.86 -1.63
C GLN A 141 -21.67 -4.29 -1.54
N SER A 142 -20.84 -5.29 -1.27
CA SER A 142 -21.29 -6.69 -1.22
C SER A 142 -21.92 -7.03 0.14
N ARG A 143 -23.17 -7.52 0.10
CA ARG A 143 -23.94 -7.88 1.32
C ARG A 143 -23.25 -8.97 2.13
N TRP A 144 -22.67 -9.96 1.45
CA TRP A 144 -21.93 -11.07 2.07
C TRP A 144 -20.78 -10.59 2.95
N PHE A 145 -19.98 -9.63 2.47
CA PHE A 145 -18.90 -9.06 3.27
C PHE A 145 -19.40 -8.23 4.44
N SER A 146 -20.50 -7.50 4.28
CA SER A 146 -21.10 -6.75 5.39
C SER A 146 -21.57 -7.67 6.52
N SER A 147 -22.04 -8.87 6.20
CA SER A 147 -22.44 -9.88 7.18
C SER A 147 -21.23 -10.51 7.87
N ALA A 148 -20.19 -10.85 7.11
CA ALA A 148 -18.93 -11.37 7.66
C ALA A 148 -18.25 -10.35 8.59
N ALA A 149 -18.23 -9.07 8.21
CA ALA A 149 -17.70 -7.98 9.01
C ALA A 149 -18.47 -7.80 10.33
N ARG A 150 -19.80 -7.93 10.30
CA ARG A 150 -20.65 -7.93 11.51
C ARG A 150 -20.35 -9.10 12.42
N LEU A 151 -20.21 -10.31 11.87
CA LEU A 151 -19.90 -11.51 12.64
C LEU A 151 -18.56 -11.40 13.37
N LEU A 152 -17.57 -10.77 12.73
CA LEU A 152 -16.24 -10.57 13.30
C LEU A 152 -16.11 -9.31 14.16
N ALA A 153 -17.16 -8.48 14.25
CA ALA A 153 -17.12 -7.16 14.90
C ALA A 153 -15.98 -6.24 14.37
N ILE A 154 -15.66 -6.35 13.07
CA ILE A 154 -14.61 -5.54 12.40
C ILE A 154 -15.28 -4.58 11.41
N PRO A 155 -14.88 -3.30 11.35
CA PRO A 155 -15.43 -2.40 10.35
C PRO A 155 -15.15 -2.92 8.93
N PRO A 156 -16.15 -2.92 8.03
CA PRO A 156 -16.08 -3.59 6.72
C PRO A 156 -14.94 -3.06 5.85
N GLN A 157 -14.57 -1.79 6.02
CA GLN A 157 -13.42 -1.18 5.35
C GLN A 157 -12.10 -1.85 5.74
N ARG A 158 -11.89 -2.13 7.03
CA ARG A 158 -10.65 -2.79 7.50
C ARG A 158 -10.57 -4.24 7.06
N LEU A 159 -11.71 -4.92 7.05
CA LEU A 159 -11.82 -6.29 6.56
C LEU A 159 -11.51 -6.35 5.05
N ALA A 160 -12.06 -5.42 4.27
CA ALA A 160 -11.80 -5.34 2.83
C ALA A 160 -10.33 -5.05 2.51
N VAL A 161 -9.69 -4.13 3.24
CA VAL A 161 -8.24 -3.88 3.13
C VAL A 161 -7.47 -5.14 3.46
N GLY A 162 -7.74 -5.77 4.61
CA GLY A 162 -7.03 -6.99 5.03
C GLY A 162 -7.14 -8.15 4.04
N MET A 163 -8.31 -8.34 3.43
CA MET A 163 -8.50 -9.36 2.38
C MET A 163 -7.78 -9.01 1.08
N ALA A 164 -7.63 -7.72 0.75
CA ALA A 164 -6.83 -7.29 -0.39
C ALA A 164 -5.32 -7.45 -0.14
N GLU A 165 -4.85 -7.29 1.10
CA GLU A 165 -3.44 -7.47 1.50
C GLU A 165 -3.01 -8.94 1.51
N ALA A 166 -3.90 -9.85 1.93
CA ALA A 166 -3.58 -11.26 2.12
C ALA A 166 -2.91 -11.98 0.93
N PRO A 167 -3.40 -11.88 -0.33
CA PRO A 167 -2.73 -12.54 -1.46
C PRO A 167 -1.35 -11.93 -1.76
N GLN A 168 -1.16 -10.63 -1.52
CA GLN A 168 0.11 -9.96 -1.75
C GLN A 168 1.15 -10.39 -0.71
N LEU A 169 0.76 -10.50 0.55
CA LEU A 169 1.60 -11.04 1.61
C LEU A 169 1.94 -12.51 1.38
N LEU A 170 0.98 -13.31 0.89
CA LEU A 170 1.24 -14.70 0.57
C LEU A 170 2.24 -14.86 -0.57
N LEU A 171 2.16 -14.03 -1.61
CA LEU A 171 3.15 -13.99 -2.69
C LEU A 171 4.53 -13.59 -2.15
N LEU A 172 4.62 -12.54 -1.34
CA LEU A 172 5.87 -12.09 -0.73
C LEU A 172 6.50 -13.16 0.16
N LEU A 173 5.70 -13.81 1.01
CA LEU A 173 6.15 -14.91 1.87
C LEU A 173 6.62 -16.11 1.03
N LEU A 174 5.91 -16.46 -0.04
CA LEU A 174 6.32 -17.53 -0.95
C LEU A 174 7.67 -17.21 -1.60
N SER A 175 7.87 -15.98 -2.07
CA SER A 175 9.14 -15.54 -2.65
C SER A 175 10.28 -15.61 -1.65
N LEU A 176 10.06 -15.18 -0.40
CA LEU A 176 11.05 -15.27 0.67
C LEU A 176 11.38 -16.71 1.04
N LEU A 177 10.37 -17.57 1.13
CA LEU A 177 10.54 -18.99 1.46
C LEU A 177 11.32 -19.73 0.36
N LEU A 178 11.03 -19.42 -0.90
CA LEU A 178 11.77 -19.97 -2.05
C LEU A 178 13.23 -19.51 -2.05
N LEU A 179 13.50 -18.25 -1.73
CA LEU A 179 14.85 -17.71 -1.62
C LEU A 179 15.62 -18.37 -0.46
N LEU A 180 14.97 -18.58 0.68
CA LEU A 180 15.55 -19.26 1.83
C LEU A 180 15.86 -20.74 1.53
N LEU A 181 14.97 -21.41 0.78
CA LEU A 181 15.19 -22.79 0.34
C LEU A 181 16.37 -22.90 -0.63
N LEU A 182 16.53 -21.94 -1.55
CA LEU A 182 17.71 -21.86 -2.42
C LEU A 182 19.01 -21.65 -1.64
N LEU A 183 19.01 -20.80 -0.62
CA LEU A 183 20.17 -20.59 0.25
C LEU A 183 20.54 -21.87 1.02
N LEU A 184 19.55 -22.60 1.51
CA LEU A 184 19.76 -23.88 2.20
C LEU A 184 20.33 -24.97 1.30
N LEU A 185 20.01 -24.95 -0.01
CA LEU A 185 20.57 -25.91 -0.98
C LEU A 185 22.00 -25.58 -1.41
N LEU A 186 22.46 -24.35 -1.16
CA LEU A 186 23.82 -23.91 -1.49
C LEU A 186 24.83 -24.13 -0.34
N LEU A 187 24.35 -24.47 0.84
CA LEU A 187 25.14 -24.81 2.04
C LEU A 187 25.33 -26.32 2.14
#